data_AF-G7E2M8-F1
#
_entry.id   AF-G7E2M8-F1
#
_cell.length_a   1.000
_cell.length_b   1.000
_cell.length_c   1.000
_cell.angle_alpha   90.00
_cell.angle_beta   90.00
_cell.angle_gamma   90.00
#
_symmetry.space_group_name_H-M   'P 1'
#
loop_
_entity.id
_entity.type
_entity.pdbx_description
1 polymer ?
#
loop_
_entity_poly.entity_id
_entity_poly.type
_entity_poly.pdbx_seq_one_letter_code
_entity_poly.pdbx_strand_id
1 'polypeptide(L)'
;MHIPKLKIKPGKLTAEAACGPEMAALLACFASLTSTEAALEAKSQSTRCQDSVRSFQRCMAKAGKYQKLNKPTINYHLARLGKNLV
;
A
#
# COMPACT_ATOMS: atom_id res chain seq x y z
N MET A 1 10.95 35.66 -13.93
CA MET A 1 11.05 34.78 -12.75
C MET A 1 12.36 34.01 -12.86
N HIS A 2 13.24 34.12 -11.86
CA HIS A 2 14.52 33.40 -11.84
C HIS A 2 14.45 32.35 -10.72
N ILE A 3 14.57 31.07 -11.08
CA ILE A 3 14.59 29.96 -10.13
C ILE A 3 16.05 29.52 -9.98
N PRO A 4 16.72 29.83 -8.86
CA PRO A 4 18.15 29.57 -8.72
C PRO A 4 18.49 28.07 -8.65
N LYS A 5 17.54 27.22 -8.22
CA LYS A 5 17.68 25.76 -8.19
C LYS A 5 16.35 25.09 -8.56
N LEU A 6 16.26 24.57 -9.77
CA LEU A 6 15.10 23.81 -10.21
C LEU A 6 15.09 22.42 -9.55
N LYS A 7 14.25 22.25 -8.52
CA LYS A 7 14.10 21.00 -7.77
C LYS A 7 12.63 20.78 -7.43
N ILE A 8 12.18 19.53 -7.50
CA ILE A 8 10.89 19.12 -6.97
C ILE A 8 11.03 18.43 -5.62
N LYS A 9 9.99 18.57 -4.79
CA LYS A 9 9.83 17.75 -3.59
C LYS A 9 9.44 16.34 -4.06
N PRO A 10 10.28 15.31 -3.84
CA PRO A 10 9.94 13.96 -4.27
C PRO A 10 8.69 13.52 -3.53
N GLY A 11 7.66 13.10 -4.28
CA GLY A 11 6.48 12.47 -3.71
C GLY A 11 6.88 11.20 -2.96
N LYS A 12 6.20 10.93 -1.84
CA LYS A 12 6.34 9.63 -1.17
C LYS A 12 5.69 8.59 -2.08
N LEU A 13 6.49 7.84 -2.83
CA LEU A 13 6.03 6.64 -3.51
C LEU A 13 5.80 5.60 -2.40
N THR A 14 4.57 5.52 -1.92
CA THR A 14 4.15 4.42 -1.05
C THR A 14 4.04 3.19 -1.93
N ALA A 15 4.91 2.21 -1.72
CA ALA A 15 4.68 0.90 -2.28
C ALA A 15 3.33 0.41 -1.74
N GLU A 16 2.39 0.13 -2.64
CA GLU A 16 1.12 -0.47 -2.25
C GLU A 16 1.44 -1.78 -1.52
N ALA A 17 0.87 -1.92 -0.31
CA ALA A 17 1.12 -3.12 0.48
C ALA A 17 0.60 -4.33 -0.31
N ALA A 18 1.47 -5.33 -0.54
CA ALA A 18 1.18 -6.45 -1.43
C ALA A 18 -0.13 -7.20 -1.12
N CYS A 19 -0.51 -7.27 0.17
CA CYS A 19 -1.76 -7.88 0.64
C CYS A 19 -2.73 -6.88 1.28
N GLY A 20 -2.50 -5.57 1.09
CA GLY A 20 -3.39 -4.50 1.55
C GLY A 20 -4.85 -4.66 1.10
N PRO A 21 -5.15 -4.94 -0.19
CA PRO A 21 -6.53 -5.07 -0.63
C PRO A 21 -7.25 -6.28 -0.03
N GLU A 22 -6.57 -7.44 0.03
CA GLU A 22 -7.12 -8.67 0.63
C GLU A 22 -7.39 -8.50 2.13
N MET A 23 -6.49 -7.80 2.83
CA MET A 23 -6.68 -7.47 4.24
C MET A 23 -7.86 -6.51 4.45
N ALA A 24 -8.00 -5.49 3.60
CA ALA A 24 -9.12 -4.56 3.68
C ALA A 24 -10.46 -5.28 3.44
N ALA A 25 -10.53 -6.19 2.48
CA ALA A 25 -11.71 -7.01 2.21
C ALA A 25 -12.07 -7.92 3.40
N LEU A 26 -11.06 -8.53 4.04
CA LEU A 26 -11.26 -9.33 5.26
C LEU A 26 -11.82 -8.47 6.40
N LEU A 27 -11.25 -7.29 6.64
CA LEU A 27 -11.70 -6.37 7.68
C LEU A 27 -13.11 -5.83 7.40
N ALA A 28 -13.45 -5.55 6.15
CA ALA A 28 -14.79 -5.14 5.75
C ALA A 28 -15.82 -6.26 6.03
N CYS A 29 -15.48 -7.51 5.72
CA CYS A 29 -16.33 -8.67 6.04
C CYS A 29 -16.48 -8.86 7.55
N PHE A 30 -15.42 -8.59 8.31
CA PHE A 30 -15.46 -8.62 9.77
C PHE A 30 -16.21 -7.45 10.41
N ALA A 31 -16.36 -6.32 9.70
CA ALA A 31 -17.12 -5.17 10.14
C ALA A 31 -18.63 -5.34 9.86
N SER A 32 -19.01 -6.09 8.83
CA SER A 32 -20.42 -6.37 8.52
C SER A 32 -21.05 -7.40 9.48
N LEU A 33 -20.23 -8.17 10.20
CA LEU A 33 -20.67 -9.03 11.29
C LEU A 33 -20.79 -8.18 12.57
N THR A 34 -22.02 -7.74 12.87
CA THR A 34 -22.34 -6.79 13.95
C THR A 34 -21.84 -7.22 15.33
N SER A 35 -21.42 -6.23 16.09
CA SER A 35 -20.91 -6.25 17.47
C SER A 35 -21.85 -6.94 18.47
N THR A 36 -21.60 -8.21 18.75
CA THR A 36 -21.81 -8.76 20.09
C THR A 36 -20.51 -9.44 20.50
N GLU A 37 -20.11 -9.32 21.75
CA GLU A 37 -18.87 -9.91 22.30
C GLU A 37 -18.72 -11.41 22.00
N ALA A 38 -19.83 -12.12 21.74
CA ALA A 38 -19.86 -13.52 21.31
C ALA A 38 -19.41 -13.77 19.85
N ALA A 39 -19.42 -12.75 18.98
CA ALA A 39 -19.00 -12.85 17.58
C ALA A 39 -17.47 -12.80 17.39
N LEU A 40 -16.70 -12.45 18.43
CA LEU A 40 -15.24 -12.33 18.35
C LEU A 40 -14.54 -13.70 18.41
N GLU A 41 -15.11 -14.66 19.15
CA GLU A 41 -14.63 -16.05 19.20
C GLU A 41 -15.11 -16.86 17.98
N ALA A 42 -16.37 -16.65 17.56
CA ALA A 42 -16.92 -17.25 16.33
C ALA A 42 -16.36 -16.65 15.03
N LYS A 43 -15.64 -15.51 15.09
CA LYS A 43 -15.03 -14.85 13.91
C LYS A 43 -14.00 -15.71 13.21
N SER A 44 -13.35 -16.61 13.95
CA SER A 44 -12.41 -17.60 13.43
C SER A 44 -13.11 -18.77 12.69
N GLN A 45 -14.41 -18.98 12.93
CA GLN A 45 -15.20 -20.10 12.41
C GLN A 45 -16.41 -19.67 11.57
N SER A 46 -16.63 -18.36 11.37
CA SER A 46 -17.69 -17.85 10.50
C SER A 46 -17.37 -18.21 9.05
N THR A 47 -18.15 -19.14 8.49
CA THR A 47 -18.10 -19.51 7.06
C THR A 47 -18.32 -18.32 6.13
N ARG A 48 -18.93 -17.23 6.61
CA ARG A 48 -19.25 -16.05 5.79
C ARG A 48 -18.03 -15.26 5.32
N CYS A 49 -16.93 -15.27 6.08
CA CYS A 49 -15.69 -14.57 5.70
C CYS A 49 -14.56 -15.52 5.31
N GLN A 50 -14.84 -16.81 5.17
CA GLN A 50 -13.82 -17.84 4.90
C GLN A 50 -13.10 -17.60 3.57
N ASP A 51 -13.81 -17.10 2.55
CA ASP A 51 -13.21 -16.80 1.25
C ASP A 51 -12.21 -15.63 1.33
N SER A 52 -12.56 -14.56 2.04
CA SER A 52 -11.67 -13.42 2.29
C SER A 52 -10.46 -13.81 3.14
N VAL A 53 -10.63 -14.75 4.08
CA VAL A 53 -9.51 -15.32 4.85
C VAL A 53 -8.60 -16.14 3.94
N ARG A 54 -9.16 -17.00 3.09
CA ARG A 54 -8.38 -17.83 2.15
C ARG A 54 -7.64 -16.98 1.12
N SER A 55 -8.21 -15.89 0.65
CA SER A 55 -7.55 -14.98 -0.30
C SER A 55 -6.41 -14.22 0.37
N PHE A 56 -6.62 -13.72 1.59
CA PHE A 56 -5.57 -13.09 2.38
C PHE A 56 -4.41 -14.05 2.72
N GLN A 57 -4.72 -15.28 3.16
CA GLN A 57 -3.71 -16.30 3.44
C GLN A 57 -2.92 -16.69 2.18
N ARG A 58 -3.59 -16.83 1.03
CA ARG A 58 -2.92 -17.09 -0.26
C ARG A 58 -2.01 -15.92 -0.65
N CYS A 59 -2.46 -14.69 -0.46
CA CYS A 59 -1.63 -13.52 -0.71
C CYS A 59 -0.40 -13.51 0.18
N MET A 60 -0.56 -13.72 1.49
CA MET A 60 0.54 -13.74 2.45
C MET A 60 1.54 -14.86 2.17
N ALA A 61 1.08 -16.05 1.76
CA ALA A 61 1.95 -17.15 1.36
C ALA A 61 2.75 -16.86 0.09
N LYS A 62 2.18 -16.07 -0.84
CA LYS A 62 2.82 -15.68 -2.11
C LYS A 62 3.65 -14.40 -1.98
N ALA A 63 3.35 -13.54 -1.00
CA ALA A 63 3.96 -12.23 -0.87
C ALA A 63 5.46 -12.36 -0.62
N GLY A 64 6.26 -11.96 -1.61
CA GLY A 64 7.70 -11.87 -1.49
C GLY A 64 8.14 -10.73 -0.57
N LYS A 65 9.45 -10.67 -0.26
CA LYS A 65 10.03 -9.60 0.55
C LYS A 65 9.75 -8.23 -0.06
N TYR A 66 9.46 -7.23 0.80
CA TYR A 66 9.28 -5.84 0.42
C TYR A 66 10.42 -5.37 -0.49
N GLN A 67 10.07 -5.00 -1.72
CA GLN A 67 11.03 -4.46 -2.67
C GLN A 67 11.20 -2.98 -2.37
N LYS A 68 12.46 -2.56 -2.13
CA LYS A 68 12.77 -1.13 -2.04
C LYS A 68 12.46 -0.50 -3.39
N LEU A 69 11.47 0.39 -3.42
CA LEU A 69 11.20 1.20 -4.61
C LEU A 69 12.44 2.03 -4.94
N ASN A 70 12.79 2.03 -6.23
CA ASN A 70 13.87 2.86 -6.73
C ASN A 70 13.51 4.33 -6.52
N LYS A 71 14.44 5.09 -5.93
CA LYS A 71 14.25 6.52 -5.72
C LYS A 71 14.28 7.23 -7.09
N PRO A 72 13.30 8.09 -7.41
CA PRO A 72 13.32 8.81 -8.68
C PRO A 72 14.50 9.79 -8.74
N THR A 73 15.25 9.79 -9.85
CA THR A 73 16.40 10.66 -10.09
C THR A 73 16.03 11.99 -10.76
N ILE A 74 14.75 12.34 -10.80
CA ILE A 74 14.24 13.55 -11.47
C ILE A 74 14.95 14.85 -11.06
N ASN A 75 15.30 15.01 -9.78
CA ASN A 75 16.02 16.19 -9.30
C ASN A 75 17.44 16.31 -9.88
N TYR A 76 18.09 15.19 -10.25
CA TYR A 76 19.36 15.21 -10.95
C TYR A 76 19.19 15.78 -12.37
N HIS A 77 18.14 15.35 -13.08
CA HIS A 77 17.85 15.82 -14.43
C HIS A 77 17.43 17.30 -14.45
N LEU A 78 16.60 17.74 -13.48
CA LEU A 78 16.19 19.13 -13.36
C LEU A 78 17.37 20.06 -13.04
N ALA A 79 18.30 19.63 -12.19
CA ALA A 79 19.52 20.39 -11.91
C ALA A 79 20.43 20.53 -13.15
N ARG A 80 20.41 19.56 -14.06
CA ARG A 80 21.16 19.62 -15.33
C ARG A 80 20.48 20.54 -16.34
N LEU A 81 19.15 20.47 -16.45
CA LEU A 81 18.36 21.32 -17.35
C LEU A 81 18.33 22.78 -16.91
N GLY A 82 18.31 23.05 -15.61
CA GLY A 82 18.36 24.42 -15.07
C GLY A 82 19.66 25.18 -15.43
N LYS A 83 20.72 24.48 -15.85
CA LYS A 83 21.93 25.11 -16.39
C LYS A 83 21.82 25.55 -17.86
N ASN A 84 20.83 25.02 -18.59
CA ASN A 84 20.65 25.22 -20.02
C ASN A 84 19.42 26.07 -20.38
N LEU A 85 18.50 26.29 -19.43
CA LEU A 85 17.20 26.94 -19.64
C LEU A 85 17.04 28.26 -18.86
N VAL A 86 18.06 28.68 -18.12
CA VAL A 86 18.07 29.91 -17.31
C VAL A 86 19.31 30.72 -17.62
#